data_AF-R0KRA0-F1
#
_entry.id   AF-R0KRA0-F1
#
_cell.length_a   1.000
_cell.length_b   1.000
_cell.length_c   1.000
_cell.angle_alpha   90.00
_cell.angle_beta   90.00
_cell.angle_gamma   90.00
#
_symmetry.space_group_name_H-M   'P 1'
#
loop_
_entity.id
_entity.type
_entity.pdbx_description
1 polymer ?
#
loop_
_entity_poly.entity_id
_entity_poly.type
_entity_poly.pdbx_seq_one_letter_code
_entity_poly.pdbx_strand_id
1 'polypeptide(L)'
;MPSLENLFNSYKNLDLNKTKELLRIGGSYPKEDNISIPQSYSEFLSLKDLYSKCIPKEDLLSSLRSFNPNFLTKKNLIKYFLMGDKFTEEEMNLFMRMVPFDKGECIGINEFVEYLYEE
;
A
#
# COMPACT_ATOMS: atom_id res chain seq x y z
N MET A 1 6.08 -15.48 -1.85
CA MET A 1 4.72 -14.94 -2.07
C MET A 1 4.02 -15.74 -3.17
N PRO A 2 2.72 -16.05 -3.05
CA PRO A 2 1.94 -16.63 -4.15
C PRO A 2 1.87 -15.66 -5.34
N SER A 3 1.76 -16.18 -6.57
CA SER A 3 1.57 -15.34 -7.76
C SER A 3 0.23 -14.59 -7.69
N LEU A 4 0.14 -13.45 -8.34
CA LEU A 4 -1.10 -12.65 -8.39
C LEU A 4 -2.28 -13.45 -8.95
N GLU A 5 -2.01 -14.35 -9.90
CA GLU A 5 -2.98 -15.29 -10.45
C GLU A 5 -3.44 -16.33 -9.41
N ASN A 6 -2.52 -16.91 -8.63
CA ASN A 6 -2.89 -17.84 -7.56
C ASN A 6 -3.74 -17.16 -6.49
N LEU A 7 -3.42 -15.90 -6.17
CA LEU A 7 -4.18 -15.10 -5.22
C LEU A 7 -5.58 -14.80 -5.75
N PHE A 8 -5.70 -14.36 -7.01
CA PHE A 8 -6.98 -14.15 -7.69
C PHE A 8 -7.86 -15.41 -7.62
N ASN A 9 -7.29 -16.55 -7.99
CA ASN A 9 -7.99 -17.84 -8.00
C ASN A 9 -8.31 -18.38 -6.60
N SER A 10 -7.64 -17.90 -5.54
CA SER A 10 -7.91 -18.32 -4.16
C SER A 10 -9.20 -17.70 -3.60
N TYR A 11 -9.65 -16.58 -4.17
CA TYR A 11 -10.90 -15.95 -3.74
C TYR A 11 -12.09 -16.71 -4.32
N LYS A 12 -12.81 -17.44 -3.45
CA LYS A 12 -14.03 -18.17 -3.83
C LYS A 12 -15.12 -17.26 -4.44
N ASN A 13 -15.21 -16.01 -3.98
CA ASN A 13 -16.11 -14.98 -4.50
C ASN A 13 -15.42 -13.62 -4.37
N LEU A 14 -15.21 -12.97 -5.52
CA LEU A 14 -14.75 -11.59 -5.59
C LEU A 14 -15.89 -10.63 -5.27
N ASP A 15 -15.61 -9.71 -4.37
CA ASP A 15 -16.45 -8.56 -4.09
C ASP A 15 -15.63 -7.28 -4.33
N LEU A 16 -16.27 -6.12 -4.23
CA LEU A 16 -15.62 -4.84 -4.49
C LEU A 16 -14.38 -4.64 -3.60
N ASN A 17 -14.44 -5.04 -2.32
CA ASN A 17 -13.33 -4.84 -1.38
C ASN A 17 -12.13 -5.73 -1.73
N LYS A 18 -12.37 -7.01 -2.02
CA LYS A 18 -11.32 -7.94 -2.47
C LYS A 18 -10.74 -7.55 -3.83
N THR A 19 -11.57 -7.00 -4.72
CA THR A 19 -11.11 -6.47 -6.02
C THR A 19 -10.18 -5.28 -5.80
N LYS A 20 -10.56 -4.32 -4.95
CA LYS A 20 -9.70 -3.19 -4.57
C LYS A 20 -8.40 -3.66 -3.91
N GLU A 21 -8.46 -4.67 -3.06
CA GLU A 21 -7.29 -5.27 -2.42
C GLU A 21 -6.34 -5.90 -3.43
N LEU A 22 -6.85 -6.76 -4.32
CA LEU A 22 -6.05 -7.39 -5.39
C LEU A 22 -5.41 -6.36 -6.32
N LEU A 23 -6.14 -5.30 -6.67
CA LEU A 23 -5.59 -4.20 -7.46
C LEU A 23 -4.40 -3.56 -6.73
N ARG A 24 -4.53 -3.27 -5.43
CA ARG A 24 -3.42 -2.73 -4.62
C ARG A 24 -2.23 -3.67 -4.50
N ILE A 25 -2.47 -4.97 -4.31
CA ILE A 25 -1.41 -6.00 -4.29
C ILE A 25 -0.72 -6.09 -5.65
N GLY A 26 -1.49 -5.95 -6.73
CA GLY A 26 -0.97 -5.85 -8.09
C GLY A 26 -0.23 -4.53 -8.38
N GLY A 27 -0.15 -3.62 -7.41
CA GLY A 27 0.48 -2.31 -7.59
C GLY A 27 -0.39 -1.35 -8.38
N SER A 28 -1.72 -1.37 -8.21
CA SER A 28 -2.64 -0.39 -8.79
C SER A 28 -3.40 0.33 -7.68
N TYR A 29 -3.70 1.62 -7.86
CA TYR A 29 -4.40 2.42 -6.86
C TYR A 29 -5.80 2.85 -7.33
N PRO A 30 -6.84 2.02 -7.12
CA PRO A 30 -8.18 2.37 -7.52
C PRO A 30 -8.83 3.33 -6.50
N LYS A 31 -9.06 4.57 -6.93
CA LYS A 31 -9.78 5.60 -6.15
C LYS A 31 -11.30 5.51 -6.28
N GLU A 32 -11.78 4.91 -7.36
CA GLU A 32 -13.20 4.92 -7.69
C GLU A 32 -13.99 3.96 -6.80
N ASP A 33 -15.23 4.36 -6.46
CA ASP A 33 -16.14 3.51 -5.70
C ASP A 33 -16.91 2.51 -6.56
N ASN A 34 -16.95 2.75 -7.87
CA ASN A 34 -17.64 1.91 -8.84
C ASN A 34 -16.64 1.18 -9.73
N ILE A 35 -15.99 0.16 -9.18
CA ILE A 35 -15.08 -0.71 -9.92
C ILE A 35 -15.85 -1.97 -10.35
N SER A 36 -15.72 -2.36 -11.62
CA SER A 36 -16.26 -3.62 -12.10
C SER A 36 -15.58 -4.80 -11.41
N ILE A 37 -16.38 -5.77 -10.95
CA ILE A 37 -15.86 -7.00 -10.33
C ILE A 37 -15.48 -7.97 -11.46
N PRO A 38 -14.18 -8.26 -11.68
CA PRO A 38 -13.73 -9.12 -12.76
C PRO A 38 -14.19 -10.57 -12.52
N GLN A 39 -14.68 -11.22 -13.57
CA GLN A 39 -15.12 -12.63 -13.54
C GLN A 39 -13.99 -13.60 -13.95
N SER A 40 -12.94 -13.07 -14.55
CA SER A 40 -11.77 -13.83 -15.01
C SER A 40 -10.47 -13.11 -14.69
N TYR A 41 -9.37 -13.86 -14.64
CA TYR A 41 -8.05 -13.24 -14.41
C TYR A 41 -7.65 -12.29 -15.56
N SER A 42 -8.08 -12.58 -16.79
CA SER A 42 -7.84 -11.70 -17.94
C SER A 42 -8.59 -10.36 -17.82
N GLU A 43 -9.84 -10.38 -17.35
CA GLU A 43 -10.58 -9.15 -17.03
C GLU A 43 -9.89 -8.37 -15.90
N PHE A 44 -9.39 -9.07 -14.87
CA PHE A 44 -8.66 -8.44 -13.79
C PHE A 44 -7.38 -7.75 -14.27
N LEU A 45 -6.60 -8.36 -15.17
CA LEU A 45 -5.41 -7.73 -15.74
C LEU A 45 -5.77 -6.46 -16.53
N SER A 46 -6.80 -6.54 -17.36
CA SER A 46 -7.30 -5.38 -18.13
C SER A 46 -7.74 -4.26 -17.20
N LEU A 47 -8.47 -4.61 -16.13
CA LEU A 47 -8.91 -3.67 -15.10
C LEU A 47 -7.72 -3.05 -14.36
N LYS A 48 -6.71 -3.85 -14.02
CA LYS A 48 -5.49 -3.41 -13.31
C LYS A 48 -4.72 -2.36 -14.10
N ASP A 49 -4.65 -2.52 -15.42
CA ASP A 49 -3.94 -1.59 -16.32
C ASP A 49 -4.65 -0.25 -16.51
N LEU A 50 -5.95 -0.15 -16.15
CA LEU A 50 -6.69 1.12 -16.17
C LEU A 50 -6.32 2.07 -15.03
N TYR A 51 -5.76 1.55 -13.93
CA TYR A 51 -5.47 2.35 -12.73
C TYR A 51 -3.98 2.69 -12.60
N SER A 52 -3.69 3.84 -12.01
CA SER A 52 -2.31 4.29 -11.73
C SER A 52 -1.54 3.22 -10.96
N LYS A 53 -0.30 2.97 -11.40
CA LYS A 53 0.59 1.96 -10.80
C LYS A 53 1.16 2.38 -9.43
N CYS A 54 1.04 3.65 -9.10
CA CYS A 54 1.48 4.19 -7.82
C CYS A 54 0.38 5.09 -7.25
N ILE A 55 0.30 5.11 -5.93
CA ILE A 55 -0.43 6.17 -5.23
C ILE A 55 0.21 7.49 -5.67
N PRO A 56 -0.54 8.53 -6.07
CA PRO A 56 0.04 9.85 -6.30
C PRO A 56 0.68 10.41 -5.02
N LYS A 57 1.82 11.12 -5.16
CA LYS A 57 2.59 11.67 -4.03
C LYS A 57 1.69 12.51 -3.10
N GLU A 58 0.82 13.30 -3.70
CA GLU A 58 -0.12 14.21 -3.04
C GLU A 58 -1.17 13.48 -2.20
N ASP A 59 -1.65 12.33 -2.68
CA ASP A 59 -2.63 11.52 -1.95
C ASP A 59 -2.00 10.82 -0.75
N LEU A 60 -0.76 10.33 -0.92
CA LEU A 60 -0.02 9.72 0.18
C LEU A 60 0.31 10.77 1.25
N LEU A 61 0.78 11.95 0.84
CA LEU A 61 1.00 13.09 1.74
C LEU A 61 -0.27 13.46 2.50
N SER A 62 -1.39 13.60 1.80
CA SER A 62 -2.68 13.95 2.42
C SER A 62 -3.13 12.89 3.42
N SER A 63 -2.98 11.62 3.06
CA SER A 63 -3.31 10.49 3.92
C SER A 63 -2.46 10.50 5.19
N LEU A 64 -1.13 10.65 5.08
CA LEU A 64 -0.23 10.68 6.23
C LEU A 64 -0.47 11.89 7.13
N ARG A 65 -0.70 13.07 6.53
CA ARG A 65 -0.99 14.32 7.25
C ARG A 65 -2.27 14.26 8.08
N SER A 66 -3.25 13.47 7.66
CA SER A 66 -4.50 13.27 8.42
C SER A 66 -4.29 12.59 9.77
N PHE A 67 -3.19 11.84 9.93
CA PHE A 67 -2.86 11.15 11.18
C PHE A 67 -1.89 11.94 12.06
N ASN A 68 -0.87 12.52 11.45
CA ASN A 68 0.06 13.43 12.10
C ASN A 68 0.46 14.49 11.06
N PRO A 69 0.37 15.79 11.32
CA PRO A 69 0.65 16.79 10.29
C PRO A 69 2.14 16.95 9.96
N ASN A 70 3.05 16.54 10.84
CA ASN A 70 4.45 16.98 10.77
C ASN A 70 5.45 15.82 10.63
N PHE A 71 5.34 14.78 11.46
CA PHE A 71 6.36 13.72 11.54
C PHE A 71 5.75 12.33 11.80
N LEU A 72 6.45 11.31 11.33
CA LEU A 72 6.17 9.91 11.61
C LEU A 72 7.23 9.38 12.56
N THR A 73 6.80 8.81 13.68
CA THR A 73 7.71 8.09 14.58
C THR A 73 7.79 6.64 14.16
N LYS A 74 8.92 6.00 14.45
CA LYS A 74 9.11 4.56 14.27
C LYS A 74 7.99 3.74 14.91
N LYS A 75 7.56 4.12 16.13
CA LYS A 75 6.43 3.47 16.83
C LYS A 75 5.11 3.60 16.07
N ASN A 76 4.83 4.75 15.46
CA ASN A 76 3.63 4.95 14.66
C ASN A 76 3.65 4.04 13.44
N LEU A 77 4.77 3.99 12.70
CA LEU A 77 4.91 3.13 11.53
C LEU A 77 4.74 1.65 11.88
N ILE A 78 5.42 1.17 12.94
CA ILE A 78 5.27 -0.21 13.42
C ILE A 78 3.80 -0.51 13.72
N LYS A 79 3.12 0.37 14.46
CA LYS A 79 1.69 0.20 14.78
C LYS A 79 0.84 0.12 13.51
N TYR A 80 1.10 0.96 12.51
CA TYR A 80 0.31 0.99 11.28
C TYR A 80 0.52 -0.24 10.40
N PHE A 81 1.76 -0.68 10.24
CA PHE A 81 2.09 -1.79 9.35
C PHE A 81 1.84 -3.16 10.00
N LEU A 82 1.80 -3.24 11.34
CA LEU A 82 1.33 -4.43 12.06
C LEU A 82 -0.20 -4.51 12.16
N MET A 83 -0.93 -3.42 11.89
CA MET A 83 -2.39 -3.47 11.82
C MET A 83 -2.82 -4.20 10.54
N GLY A 84 -3.06 -5.51 10.67
CA GLY A 84 -3.65 -6.37 9.64
C GLY A 84 -2.71 -7.41 9.02
N ASP A 85 -1.72 -7.90 9.77
CA ASP A 85 -0.80 -8.99 9.38
C ASP A 85 -0.12 -8.79 8.01
N LYS A 86 0.10 -7.53 7.61
CA LYS A 86 0.63 -7.20 6.28
C LYS A 86 2.15 -7.38 6.17
N PHE A 87 2.84 -7.36 7.30
CA PHE A 87 4.27 -7.51 7.40
C PHE A 87 4.59 -8.47 8.55
N THR A 88 5.50 -9.40 8.29
CA THR A 88 6.16 -10.16 9.36
C THR A 88 7.04 -9.22 10.20
N GLU A 89 7.38 -9.65 11.42
CA GLU A 89 8.28 -8.89 12.29
C GLU A 89 9.66 -8.66 11.64
N GLU A 90 10.12 -9.62 10.84
CA GLU A 90 11.38 -9.54 10.10
C GLU A 90 11.34 -8.50 8.98
N GLU A 91 10.29 -8.52 8.15
CA GLU A 91 10.08 -7.52 7.09
C GLU A 91 9.91 -6.12 7.69
N MET A 92 9.20 -6.01 8.82
CA MET A 92 9.07 -4.76 9.57
C MET A 92 10.43 -4.25 10.04
N ASN A 93 11.25 -5.10 10.63
CA ASN A 93 12.57 -4.73 11.13
C ASN A 93 13.52 -4.30 10.00
N LEU A 94 13.44 -4.95 8.84
CA LEU A 94 14.17 -4.52 7.64
C LEU A 94 13.69 -3.16 7.16
N PHE A 95 12.38 -2.96 7.03
CA PHE A 95 11.79 -1.68 6.63
C PHE A 95 12.21 -0.54 7.57
N MET A 96 12.15 -0.75 8.90
CA MET A 96 12.57 0.25 9.89
C MET A 96 14.08 0.57 9.85
N ARG A 97 14.93 -0.28 9.27
CA ARG A 97 16.37 0.00 9.10
C ARG A 97 16.66 0.82 7.86
N MET A 98 15.80 0.74 6.85
CA MET A 98 15.98 1.44 5.58
C MET A 98 15.46 2.88 5.64
N VAL A 99 14.43 3.13 6.45
CA VAL A 99 13.87 4.48 6.64
C VAL A 99 14.90 5.37 7.37
N PRO A 100 15.26 6.55 6.82
CA PRO A 100 16.27 7.43 7.41
C PRO A 100 15.69 8.23 8.58
N PHE A 101 15.52 7.58 9.73
CA PHE A 101 15.09 8.25 10.95
C PHE A 101 16.18 9.16 11.51
N ASP A 102 15.77 10.32 12.02
CA ASP A 102 16.61 11.21 12.80
C ASP A 102 16.96 10.63 14.18
N LYS A 103 17.84 11.34 14.91
CA LYS A 103 18.23 11.01 16.30
C LYS A 103 17.04 10.85 17.27
N GLY A 104 15.85 11.33 16.91
CA GLY A 104 14.61 11.18 17.67
C GLY A 104 13.72 9.99 17.26
N GLU A 105 14.21 9.07 16.43
CA GLU A 105 13.41 7.99 15.81
C GLU A 105 12.16 8.50 15.07
N CYS A 106 12.28 9.68 14.46
CA CYS A 106 11.24 10.33 13.67
C CYS A 106 11.76 10.71 12.28
N ILE A 107 10.84 10.86 11.34
CA ILE A 107 11.10 11.34 9.98
C ILE A 107 10.00 12.33 9.61
N GLY A 108 10.34 13.42 8.90
CA GLY A 108 9.34 14.35 8.38
C GLY A 108 8.43 13.67 7.37
N ILE A 109 7.15 14.03 7.32
CA ILE A 109 6.22 13.37 6.36
C ILE A 109 6.62 13.63 4.91
N ASN A 110 7.09 14.83 4.60
CA ASN A 110 7.56 15.14 3.25
C ASN A 110 8.79 14.31 2.90
N GLU A 111 9.76 14.22 3.81
CA GLU A 111 10.99 13.42 3.65
C GLU A 111 10.68 11.93 3.51
N PHE A 112 9.74 11.40 4.30
CA PHE A 112 9.31 10.01 4.19
C PHE A 112 8.64 9.71 2.86
N VAL A 113 7.77 10.61 2.38
CA VAL A 113 7.17 10.45 1.06
C VAL A 113 8.20 10.64 -0.05
N GLU A 114 9.16 11.54 0.09
CA GLU A 114 10.26 11.67 -0.86
C GLU A 114 11.08 10.40 -0.93
N TYR A 115 11.47 9.85 0.22
CA TYR A 115 12.18 8.57 0.32
C TYR A 115 11.45 7.41 -0.38
N LEU A 116 10.11 7.35 -0.32
CA LEU A 116 9.34 6.30 -0.99
C LEU A 116 9.22 6.46 -2.50
N TYR A 117 9.50 7.65 -3.04
CA TYR A 117 9.38 7.98 -4.47
C TYR A 117 10.73 8.39 -5.08
N GLU A 118 11.81 8.36 -4.31
CA GLU A 118 13.17 8.42 -4.82
C GLU A 118 13.42 7.12 -5.60
N GLU A 119 13.35 7.24 -6.94
CA GLU A 119 13.85 6.23 -7.89
C GLU A 119 15.38 6.19 -7.91
#